data_AF-A0A523Q3J5-F1
#
_entry.id   AF-A0A523Q3J5-F1
#
_cell.length_a   1.000
_cell.length_b   1.000
_cell.length_c   1.000
_cell.angle_alpha   90.00
_cell.angle_beta   90.00
_cell.angle_gamma   90.00
#
_symmetry.space_group_name_H-M   'P 1'
#
loop_
_entity.id
_entity.type
_entity.pdbx_description
1 polymer ?
#
loop_
_entity_poly.entity_id
_entity_poly.type
_entity_poly.pdbx_seq_one_letter_code
_entity_poly.pdbx_strand_id
1 'polypeptide(L)'
;MAFGSQRRSHQSGGQAGSTQAVKARMFVVPDINAGGASLAYAAVNPAIGLGTFLAQYLFRKPLREAGTREFAIGGTWSEPTVDAVERKPGEGLPALLDAPASAPSASSAPAALAAPQ
;
A
#
# COMPACT_ATOMS: atom_id res chain seq x y z
N MET A 1 3.29 58.95 -20.11
CA MET A 1 2.42 57.98 -19.39
C MET A 1 2.07 56.88 -20.37
N ALA A 2 2.76 55.74 -20.31
CA ALA A 2 2.46 54.57 -21.12
C ALA A 2 2.57 53.34 -20.19
N PHE A 3 1.45 52.95 -19.60
CA PHE A 3 1.34 51.69 -18.88
C PHE A 3 1.35 50.57 -19.92
N GLY A 4 2.52 49.99 -20.14
CA GLY A 4 2.65 48.70 -20.81
C GLY A 4 1.87 47.68 -19.99
N SER A 5 0.64 47.42 -20.41
CA SER A 5 -0.15 46.28 -19.94
C SER A 5 0.48 45.02 -20.53
N GLN A 6 1.60 44.63 -19.93
CA GLN A 6 2.07 43.26 -19.93
C GLN A 6 0.96 42.49 -19.23
N ARG A 7 -0.03 42.02 -20.00
CA ARG A 7 -0.87 40.91 -19.57
C ARG A 7 0.11 39.79 -19.31
N ARG A 8 0.51 39.72 -18.05
CA ARG A 8 0.91 38.55 -17.32
C ARG A 8 0.07 37.39 -17.83
N SER A 9 0.62 36.77 -18.87
CA SER A 9 0.29 35.45 -19.39
C SER A 9 0.65 34.50 -18.27
N HIS A 10 -0.16 34.54 -17.22
CA HIS A 10 -0.12 33.56 -16.16
C HIS A 10 -0.62 32.27 -16.79
N GLN A 11 0.36 31.44 -17.09
CA GLN A 11 0.28 30.02 -16.78
C GLN A 11 -0.60 29.19 -17.72
N SER A 12 -0.35 29.30 -19.02
CA SER A 12 -0.45 28.14 -19.93
C SER A 12 0.87 27.36 -19.89
N GLY A 13 1.31 26.97 -18.68
CA GLY A 13 2.37 25.99 -18.49
C GLY A 13 1.74 24.62 -18.57
N GLY A 14 1.45 24.14 -19.78
CA GLY A 14 0.91 22.81 -20.02
C GLY A 14 1.84 21.77 -19.41
N GLN A 15 1.33 21.02 -18.42
CA GLN A 15 1.62 19.60 -18.17
C GLN A 15 3.07 19.16 -18.48
N ALA A 16 4.09 19.79 -17.90
CA ALA A 16 5.48 19.34 -18.03
C ALA A 16 5.84 18.20 -17.04
N GLY A 17 4.86 17.67 -16.29
CA GLY A 17 5.07 16.63 -15.28
C GLY A 17 4.88 15.18 -15.77
N SER A 18 4.25 14.98 -16.93
CA SER A 18 3.85 13.65 -17.44
C SER A 18 4.94 12.92 -18.23
N THR A 19 5.98 13.62 -18.69
CA THR A 19 6.97 13.08 -19.64
C THR A 19 8.26 12.58 -19.00
N GLN A 20 8.41 12.67 -17.67
CA GLN A 20 9.61 12.14 -17.04
C GLN A 20 9.55 10.61 -17.00
N ALA A 21 10.55 9.95 -17.60
CA ALA A 21 10.72 8.51 -17.54
C ALA A 21 11.16 8.08 -16.13
N VAL A 22 10.55 7.02 -15.62
CA VAL A 22 10.73 6.51 -14.26
C VAL A 22 11.21 5.08 -14.32
N LYS A 23 12.15 4.75 -13.45
CA LYS A 23 12.57 3.37 -13.18
C LYS A 23 12.50 3.14 -11.68
N ALA A 24 11.53 2.34 -11.25
CA ALA A 24 11.32 2.02 -9.84
C ALA A 24 11.13 0.52 -9.64
N ARG A 25 11.53 0.02 -8.45
CA ARG A 25 11.25 -1.35 -8.01
C ARG A 25 10.37 -1.29 -6.78
N MET A 26 9.22 -1.93 -6.83
CA MET A 26 8.29 -2.03 -5.72
C MET A 26 8.13 -3.48 -5.26
N PHE A 27 7.94 -3.66 -3.96
CA PHE A 27 7.62 -4.94 -3.35
C PHE A 27 6.20 -4.89 -2.80
N VAL A 28 5.37 -5.85 -3.19
CA VAL A 28 4.02 -6.02 -2.64
C VAL A 28 4.12 -7.05 -1.54
N VAL A 29 4.08 -6.59 -0.29
CA VAL A 29 4.04 -7.47 0.87
C VAL A 29 2.56 -7.64 1.29
N PRO A 30 2.04 -8.87 1.36
CA PRO A 30 0.67 -9.08 1.82
C PRO A 30 0.55 -8.77 3.31
N ASP A 31 -0.47 -7.99 3.66
CA ASP A 31 -0.85 -7.73 5.04
C ASP A 31 -2.13 -8.50 5.39
N ILE A 32 -2.03 -9.43 6.33
CA ILE A 32 -3.15 -10.29 6.72
C ILE A 32 -3.43 -10.07 8.21
N ASN A 33 -4.49 -9.32 8.52
CA ASN A 33 -4.96 -9.07 9.87
C ASN A 33 -6.18 -9.93 10.20
N ALA A 34 -5.95 -11.17 10.66
CA ALA A 34 -7.03 -12.06 11.10
C ALA A 34 -7.07 -12.29 12.63
N GLY A 35 -6.24 -11.57 13.40
CA GLY A 35 -6.14 -11.77 14.85
C GLY A 35 -7.46 -11.53 15.59
N GLY A 36 -8.19 -10.47 15.23
CA GLY A 36 -9.51 -10.18 15.78
C GLY A 36 -10.57 -11.22 15.36
N ALA A 37 -10.53 -11.68 14.10
CA ALA A 37 -11.45 -12.69 13.59
C ALA A 37 -11.26 -14.05 14.28
N SER A 38 -10.01 -14.48 14.49
CA SER A 38 -9.71 -15.72 15.21
C SER A 38 -10.15 -15.67 16.67
N LEU A 39 -10.00 -14.52 17.33
CA LEU A 39 -10.45 -14.33 18.72
C LEU A 39 -11.97 -14.29 18.83
N ALA A 40 -12.66 -13.63 17.88
CA ALA A 40 -14.11 -13.67 17.79
C ALA A 40 -14.62 -15.11 17.59
N TYR A 41 -13.95 -15.90 16.75
CA TYR A 41 -14.28 -17.31 16.58
C TYR A 41 -13.97 -18.16 17.82
N ALA A 42 -12.97 -17.78 18.63
CA ALA A 42 -12.67 -18.44 19.89
C ALA A 42 -13.86 -18.39 20.88
N ALA A 43 -14.73 -17.38 20.77
CA ALA A 43 -15.95 -17.31 21.56
C ALA A 43 -16.96 -18.42 21.17
N VAL A 44 -16.91 -18.92 19.93
CA VAL A 44 -17.73 -20.03 19.44
C VAL A 44 -17.03 -21.37 19.69
N ASN A 45 -15.75 -21.45 19.32
CA ASN A 45 -14.91 -22.63 19.53
C ASN A 45 -13.49 -22.20 19.96
N PRO A 46 -13.19 -22.25 21.27
CA PRO A 46 -11.92 -21.77 21.80
C PRO A 46 -10.71 -22.51 21.23
N ALA A 47 -10.81 -23.83 21.05
CA ALA A 47 -9.70 -24.63 20.54
C ALA A 47 -9.33 -24.22 19.10
N ILE A 48 -10.33 -24.03 18.24
CA ILE A 48 -10.11 -23.60 16.86
C ILE A 48 -9.66 -22.13 16.82
N GLY A 49 -10.36 -21.22 17.50
CA GLY A 49 -10.03 -19.79 17.47
C GLY A 49 -8.65 -19.47 18.04
N LEU A 50 -8.29 -20.05 19.19
CA LEU A 50 -6.96 -19.90 19.78
C LEU A 50 -5.88 -20.61 18.93
N GLY A 51 -6.22 -21.78 18.35
CA GLY A 51 -5.32 -22.49 17.44
C GLY A 51 -4.98 -21.65 16.21
N THR A 52 -5.97 -21.03 15.57
CA THR A 52 -5.76 -20.12 14.44
C THR A 52 -4.99 -18.87 14.86
N PHE A 53 -5.27 -18.29 16.03
CA PHE A 53 -4.52 -17.13 16.54
C PHE A 53 -3.03 -17.43 16.71
N LEU A 54 -2.69 -18.59 17.31
CA LEU A 54 -1.30 -19.04 17.44
C LEU A 54 -0.66 -19.37 16.10
N ALA A 55 -1.37 -20.07 15.22
CA ALA A 55 -0.89 -20.37 13.87
C ALA A 55 -0.53 -19.08 13.12
N GLN A 56 -1.40 -18.07 13.18
CA GLN A 56 -1.16 -16.75 12.62
C GLN A 56 0.07 -16.07 13.25
N TYR A 57 0.21 -16.12 14.58
CA TYR A 57 1.37 -15.53 15.27
C TYR A 57 2.69 -16.15 14.79
N LEU A 58 2.74 -17.48 14.66
CA LEU A 58 3.95 -18.21 14.28
C LEU A 58 4.24 -18.16 12.77
N PHE A 59 3.20 -18.20 11.93
CA PHE A 59 3.35 -18.24 10.47
C PHE A 59 3.31 -16.88 9.77
N ARG A 60 3.01 -15.78 10.46
CA ARG A 60 2.93 -14.45 9.81
C ARG A 60 4.20 -14.10 9.03
N LYS A 61 5.36 -14.43 9.59
CA LYS A 61 6.66 -14.07 9.01
C LYS A 61 6.94 -14.89 7.75
N PRO A 62 6.94 -16.24 7.78
CA PRO A 62 7.15 -17.02 6.57
C PRO A 62 6.07 -16.77 5.50
N LEU A 63 4.83 -16.51 5.89
CA LEU A 63 3.75 -16.23 4.93
C LEU A 63 3.93 -14.88 4.23
N ARG A 64 4.37 -13.84 4.94
CA ARG A 64 4.69 -12.52 4.36
C ARG A 64 5.87 -12.61 3.40
N GLU A 65 6.93 -13.31 3.81
CA GLU A 65 8.12 -13.51 2.99
C GLU A 65 7.79 -14.27 1.70
N ALA A 66 7.06 -15.37 1.80
CA ALA A 66 6.65 -16.18 0.66
C ALA A 66 5.65 -15.46 -0.27
N GLY A 67 4.76 -14.64 0.29
CA GLY A 67 3.75 -13.91 -0.46
C GLY A 67 4.24 -12.63 -1.13
N THR A 68 5.49 -12.21 -0.90
CA THR A 68 6.00 -10.94 -1.42
C THR A 68 6.44 -11.02 -2.89
N ARG A 69 5.87 -10.17 -3.74
CA ARG A 69 6.18 -10.09 -5.17
C ARG A 69 6.90 -8.78 -5.52
N GLU A 70 7.86 -8.85 -6.44
CA GLU A 70 8.62 -7.69 -6.94
C GLU A 70 8.06 -7.25 -8.29
N PHE A 71 7.92 -5.94 -8.48
CA PHE A 71 7.47 -5.34 -9.72
C PHE A 71 8.46 -4.25 -10.16
N ALA A 72 8.86 -4.30 -11.42
CA ALA A 72 9.61 -3.25 -12.07
C ALA A 72 8.62 -2.30 -12.77
N ILE A 73 8.69 -1.02 -12.43
CA ILE A 73 7.90 0.03 -13.09
C ILE A 73 8.84 0.79 -14.02
N GLY A 74 8.55 0.75 -15.31
CA GLY A 74 9.20 1.51 -16.36
C GLY A 74 8.25 2.50 -17.03
N GLY A 75 8.72 3.21 -18.04
CA GLY A 75 7.90 4.14 -18.82
C GLY A 75 7.80 5.54 -18.21
N THR A 76 6.85 6.34 -18.69
CA THR A 76 6.59 7.69 -18.17
C THR A 76 5.52 7.61 -17.09
N TRP A 77 5.40 8.62 -16.21
CA TRP A 77 4.30 8.65 -15.24
C TRP A 77 2.91 8.67 -15.90
N SER A 78 2.81 9.19 -17.13
CA SER A 78 1.57 9.14 -17.89
C SER A 78 1.29 7.78 -18.52
N GLU A 79 2.32 6.98 -18.80
CA GLU A 79 2.18 5.65 -19.37
C GLU A 79 3.17 4.67 -18.69
N PRO A 80 2.90 4.31 -17.43
CA PRO A 80 3.77 3.43 -16.68
C PRO A 80 3.54 1.97 -17.09
N THR A 81 4.63 1.26 -17.38
CA THR A 81 4.62 -0.18 -17.64
C THR A 81 5.01 -0.92 -16.36
N VAL A 82 4.19 -1.89 -15.93
CA VAL A 82 4.45 -2.73 -14.76
C VAL A 82 4.80 -4.14 -15.21
N ASP A 83 6.05 -4.54 -15.03
CA ASP A 83 6.53 -5.89 -15.30
C ASP A 83 6.73 -6.66 -13.98
N ALA A 84 6.16 -7.86 -13.89
CA ALA A 84 6.38 -8.75 -12.76
C ALA A 84 7.81 -9.32 -12.83
N VAL A 85 8.57 -9.15 -11.76
CA VAL A 85 9.93 -9.68 -11.67
C VAL A 85 9.89 -11.00 -10.91
N GLU A 86 10.38 -12.06 -11.55
CA GLU A 86 10.43 -13.40 -10.96
C GLU A 86 11.49 -13.41 -9.84
N ARG A 87 11.05 -13.46 -8.58
CA ARG A 87 11.95 -13.53 -7.42
C ARG A 87 12.33 -14.96 -7.12
N LYS A 88 13.63 -15.18 -6.85
CA LYS A 88 14.12 -16.45 -6.34
C LYS A 88 13.68 -16.64 -4.88
N PRO A 89 13.08 -17.79 -4.51
CA PRO A 89 12.74 -18.09 -3.13
C PRO A 89 14.00 -18.02 -2.24
N GLY A 90 13.94 -17.24 -1.16
CA GLY A 90 15.04 -17.12 -0.19
C GLY A 90 15.87 -15.83 -0.28
N GLU A 91 15.61 -14.96 -1.25
CA GLU A 91 16.23 -13.63 -1.26
C GLU A 91 15.53 -12.74 -0.23
N GLY A 92 16.24 -12.48 0.88
CA GLY A 92 15.71 -11.81 2.07
C GLY A 92 15.08 -10.46 1.74
N LEU A 93 13.94 -10.19 2.36
CA LEU A 93 13.30 -8.87 2.31
C LEU A 93 14.28 -7.81 2.83
N PRO A 94 14.45 -6.65 2.16
CA PRO A 94 15.24 -5.57 2.72
C PRO A 94 14.73 -5.22 4.12
N ALA A 95 15.66 -5.01 5.07
CA ALA A 95 15.37 -4.79 6.49
C ALA A 95 14.37 -3.66 6.78
N LEU A 96 14.15 -2.74 5.83
CA LEU A 96 13.12 -1.71 5.90
C LEU A 96 11.68 -2.28 6.05
N LEU A 97 11.45 -3.54 5.69
CA LEU A 97 10.15 -4.22 5.77
C LEU A 97 9.86 -4.84 7.15
N ASP A 98 10.85 -4.85 8.07
CA ASP A 98 10.71 -5.36 9.45
C ASP A 98 10.15 -4.31 10.42
N ALA A 99 9.97 -3.06 9.96
CA ALA A 99 9.33 -2.03 10.76
C ALA A 99 7.93 -2.51 11.19
N PRO A 100 7.57 -2.43 12.49
CA PRO A 100 6.24 -2.80 12.94
C PRO A 100 5.26 -1.89 12.21
N ALA A 101 4.46 -2.50 11.33
CA ALA A 101 3.38 -1.84 10.63
C ALA A 101 2.42 -1.30 11.69
N SER A 102 2.61 -0.03 12.06
CA SER A 102 1.60 0.74 12.75
C SER A 102 0.35 0.63 11.90
N ALA A 103 -0.73 0.16 12.53
CA ALA A 103 -2.02 -0.02 11.90
C ALA A 103 -2.33 1.17 10.99
N PRO A 104 -2.84 0.96 9.76
CA PRO A 104 -3.44 2.07 9.06
C PRO A 104 -4.50 2.62 10.01
N SER A 105 -4.36 3.91 10.29
CA SER A 105 -5.35 4.67 11.03
C SER A 105 -6.72 4.28 10.50
N ALA A 106 -7.64 3.95 11.40
CA ALA A 106 -9.05 4.03 11.11
C ALA A 106 -9.32 5.48 10.65
N SER A 107 -9.20 5.72 9.35
CA SER A 107 -9.48 7.01 8.72
C SER A 107 -10.07 6.72 7.33
N SER A 108 -11.31 6.26 7.37
CA SER A 108 -12.39 6.68 6.46
C SER A 108 -13.66 5.88 6.78
N ALA A 109 -14.14 5.96 8.03
CA ALA A 109 -15.58 6.04 8.20
C ALA A 109 -15.92 7.52 8.04
N PRO A 110 -16.59 7.96 6.96
CA PRO A 110 -17.12 9.31 6.93
C PRO A 110 -18.14 9.40 8.06
N ALA A 111 -17.84 10.24 9.05
CA ALA A 111 -18.87 10.75 9.94
C ALA A 111 -19.93 11.47 9.09
N ALA A 112 -21.19 11.14 9.37
CA ALA A 112 -22.38 11.93 9.08
C ALA A 112 -22.81 12.07 7.60
N LEU A 113 -23.85 11.30 7.24
CA LEU A 113 -24.90 11.76 6.33
C LEU A 113 -26.25 11.69 7.08
N ALA A 114 -26.73 12.87 7.51
CA ALA A 114 -28.13 13.29 7.75
C ALA A 114 -28.99 12.52 8.79
N ALA A 115 -29.84 13.11 9.65
CA ALA A 115 -30.22 14.45 10.11
C ALA A 115 -31.20 14.23 11.30
N PRO A 116 -31.45 15.21 12.18
CA PRO A 116 -32.43 15.08 13.29
C PRO A 116 -33.89 15.07 12.78
N GLN A 117 -34.75 14.32 13.48
CA GLN A 117 -36.21 14.54 13.48
C GLN A 117 -36.56 15.56 14.56
#